data_AF-A0A6M8VK03-F1
#
_entry.id   AF-A0A6M8VK03-F1
#
_cell.length_a   1.000
_cell.length_b   1.000
_cell.length_c   1.000
_cell.angle_alpha   90.00
_cell.angle_beta   90.00
_cell.angle_gamma   90.00
#
_symmetry.space_group_name_H-M   'P 1'
#
loop_
_entity.id
_entity.type
_entity.pdbx_description
1 polymer ?
#
loop_
_entity_poly.entity_id
_entity_poly.type
_entity_poly.pdbx_seq_one_letter_code
_entity_poly.pdbx_strand_id
1 'polypeptide(L)'
;MNKPLYNFFTADHRRIESLFDKATENPNEIDVELYHQFRTGLLKHIKMEEKILFPAAQKANNNVPLPLQPKLRLDHGALTALMVVPPTPDVIKVIRHIMEKHDLLEEEPGGMYDVCEKLTEAETQNLLEQLQNTTEVPVHPHNKADFALQAAKNALSRAGFDFDLIAK
;
A
#
# COMPACT_ATOMS: atom_id res chain seq x y z
N MET A 1 -3.34 -26.08 -0.91
CA MET A 1 -1.91 -25.70 -0.83
C MET A 1 -1.82 -24.53 0.13
N ASN A 2 -0.86 -24.55 1.04
CA ASN A 2 -0.59 -23.42 1.94
C ASN A 2 -0.02 -22.27 1.09
N LYS A 3 -0.57 -21.06 1.21
CA LYS A 3 -0.06 -19.84 0.54
C LYS A 3 0.43 -18.84 1.60
N PRO A 4 1.57 -19.11 2.24
CA PRO A 4 2.01 -18.33 3.40
C PRO A 4 2.35 -16.87 3.10
N LEU A 5 2.87 -16.53 1.90
CA LEU A 5 3.10 -15.12 1.54
C LEU A 5 1.77 -14.42 1.31
N TYR A 6 0.85 -15.03 0.55
CA TYR A 6 -0.50 -14.51 0.40
C TYR A 6 -1.15 -14.23 1.75
N ASN A 7 -1.14 -15.21 2.67
CA ASN A 7 -1.73 -15.07 4.00
C ASN A 7 -1.03 -13.97 4.83
N PHE A 8 0.29 -13.84 4.70
CA PHE A 8 1.04 -12.80 5.40
C PHE A 8 0.62 -11.39 4.95
N PHE A 9 0.61 -11.14 3.65
CA PHE A 9 0.28 -9.82 3.11
C PHE A 9 -1.20 -9.46 3.30
N THR A 10 -2.11 -10.41 3.06
CA THR A 10 -3.54 -10.17 3.30
C THR A 10 -3.87 -9.95 4.78
N ALA A 11 -3.21 -10.66 5.71
CA ALA A 11 -3.36 -10.36 7.14
C ALA A 11 -2.85 -8.95 7.47
N ASP A 12 -1.79 -8.49 6.82
CA ASP A 12 -1.27 -7.14 6.98
C ASP A 12 -2.21 -6.07 6.40
N HIS A 13 -2.84 -6.33 5.24
CA HIS A 13 -3.93 -5.49 4.71
C HIS A 13 -5.04 -5.31 5.73
N ARG A 14 -5.61 -6.42 6.24
CA ARG A 14 -6.71 -6.36 7.23
C ARG A 14 -6.32 -5.60 8.50
N ARG A 15 -5.05 -5.69 8.93
CA ARG A 15 -4.51 -4.90 10.06
C ARG A 15 -4.49 -3.41 9.73
N ILE A 16 -3.98 -3.03 8.56
CA ILE A 16 -3.84 -1.64 8.11
C ILE A 16 -5.22 -1.00 7.88
N GLU A 17 -6.13 -1.70 7.21
CA GLU A 17 -7.52 -1.29 7.03
C GLU A 17 -8.22 -1.09 8.38
N SER A 18 -8.04 -2.00 9.35
CA SER A 18 -8.65 -1.83 10.67
C SER A 18 -8.14 -0.59 11.39
N LEU A 19 -6.85 -0.25 11.25
CA LEU A 19 -6.29 1.00 11.79
C LEU A 19 -6.91 2.22 11.10
N PHE A 20 -7.01 2.19 9.78
CA PHE A 20 -7.60 3.26 8.99
C PHE A 20 -9.08 3.49 9.33
N ASP A 21 -9.86 2.43 9.41
CA ASP A 21 -11.29 2.48 9.70
C ASP A 21 -11.54 3.05 11.09
N LYS A 22 -10.83 2.57 12.11
CA LYS A 22 -10.96 3.11 13.47
C LYS A 22 -10.48 4.55 13.56
N ALA A 23 -9.39 4.90 12.88
CA ALA A 23 -8.88 6.27 12.87
C ALA A 23 -9.85 7.26 12.23
N THR A 24 -10.68 6.79 11.29
CA THR A 24 -11.56 7.62 10.46
C THR A 24 -13.06 7.38 10.73
N GLU A 25 -13.39 6.66 11.80
CA GLU A 25 -14.77 6.29 12.17
C GLU A 25 -15.65 7.53 12.36
N ASN A 26 -15.09 8.61 12.95
CA ASN A 26 -15.72 9.92 13.01
C ASN A 26 -15.07 10.88 11.99
N PRO A 27 -15.76 11.24 10.89
CA PRO A 27 -15.21 12.13 9.86
C PRO A 27 -14.83 13.53 10.36
N ASN A 28 -15.38 13.97 11.50
CA ASN A 28 -15.08 15.28 12.09
C ASN A 28 -13.96 15.24 13.14
N GLU A 29 -13.51 14.05 13.55
CA GLU A 29 -12.54 13.86 14.61
C GLU A 29 -11.68 12.62 14.32
N ILE A 30 -10.56 12.84 13.63
CA ILE A 30 -9.62 11.78 13.30
C ILE A 30 -8.82 11.41 14.54
N ASP A 31 -8.78 10.11 14.89
CA ASP A 31 -7.86 9.61 15.90
C ASP A 31 -6.43 9.67 15.34
N VAL A 32 -5.68 10.67 15.80
CA VAL A 32 -4.34 10.99 15.29
C VAL A 32 -3.35 9.85 15.54
N GLU A 33 -3.50 9.12 16.64
CA GLU A 33 -2.57 8.04 17.01
C GLU A 33 -2.82 6.81 16.12
N LEU A 34 -4.09 6.42 15.96
CA LEU A 34 -4.44 5.34 15.03
C LEU A 34 -4.11 5.70 13.59
N TYR A 35 -4.33 6.96 13.18
CA TYR A 35 -3.97 7.41 11.83
C TYR A 35 -2.45 7.40 11.62
N HIS A 36 -1.66 7.75 12.65
CA HIS A 36 -0.21 7.64 12.60
C HIS A 36 0.24 6.18 12.42
N GLN A 37 -0.33 5.25 13.17
CA GLN A 37 -0.06 3.81 13.04
C GLN A 37 -0.47 3.26 11.66
N PHE A 38 -1.58 3.75 11.09
CA PHE A 38 -1.97 3.46 9.72
C PHE A 38 -0.90 3.94 8.73
N ARG A 39 -0.45 5.20 8.82
CA ARG A 39 0.57 5.76 7.90
C ARG A 39 1.87 4.98 7.94
N THR A 40 2.41 4.72 9.13
CA THR A 40 3.66 3.96 9.27
C THR A 40 3.49 2.50 8.84
N GLY A 41 2.33 1.91 9.14
CA GLY A 41 1.93 0.57 8.72
C GLY A 41 1.88 0.42 7.19
N LEU A 42 1.18 1.32 6.50
CA LEU A 42 1.06 1.32 5.04
C LEU A 42 2.43 1.53 4.36
N LEU A 43 3.25 2.45 4.85
CA LEU A 43 4.58 2.66 4.28
C LEU A 43 5.53 1.50 4.53
N LYS A 44 5.42 0.83 5.69
CA LYS A 44 6.13 -0.43 5.95
C LYS A 44 5.68 -1.53 4.99
N HIS A 45 4.38 -1.63 4.73
CA HIS A 45 3.81 -2.58 3.78
C HIS A 45 4.39 -2.39 2.37
N ILE A 46 4.27 -1.17 1.82
CA ILE A 46 4.83 -0.81 0.51
C ILE A 46 6.34 -1.10 0.47
N LYS A 47 7.07 -0.83 1.56
CA LYS A 47 8.51 -1.15 1.66
C LYS A 47 8.76 -2.66 1.57
N MET A 48 7.96 -3.50 2.23
CA MET A 48 8.07 -4.95 2.15
C MET A 48 7.91 -5.43 0.71
N GLU A 49 6.93 -4.90 -0.02
CA GLU A 49 6.69 -5.30 -1.40
C GLU A 49 7.78 -4.81 -2.36
N GLU A 50 8.09 -3.52 -2.33
CA GLU A 50 9.03 -2.89 -3.27
C GLU A 50 10.49 -3.29 -3.03
N LYS A 51 10.85 -3.68 -1.81
CA LYS A 51 12.24 -4.00 -1.45
C LYS A 51 12.50 -5.49 -1.27
N ILE A 52 11.48 -6.30 -1.03
CA ILE A 52 11.64 -7.72 -0.73
C ILE A 52 10.84 -8.58 -1.72
N LEU A 53 9.51 -8.50 -1.69
CA LEU A 53 8.66 -9.43 -2.46
C LEU A 53 8.81 -9.25 -3.98
N PHE A 54 8.56 -8.05 -4.50
CA PHE A 54 8.59 -7.82 -5.95
C PHE A 54 9.99 -8.02 -6.55
N PRO A 55 11.09 -7.58 -5.91
CA PRO A 55 12.44 -7.92 -6.38
C PRO A 55 12.73 -9.42 -6.41
N ALA A 56 12.29 -10.18 -5.40
CA ALA A 56 12.48 -11.64 -5.37
C ALA A 56 11.70 -12.32 -6.51
N ALA A 57 10.42 -11.99 -6.68
CA ALA A 57 9.60 -12.52 -7.76
C ALA A 57 10.15 -12.13 -9.15
N GLN A 58 10.60 -10.88 -9.33
CA GLN A 58 11.25 -10.43 -10.56
C GLN A 58 12.52 -11.24 -10.86
N LYS A 59 13.37 -11.49 -9.85
CA LYS A 59 14.58 -12.30 -10.00
C LYS A 59 14.25 -13.73 -10.42
N ALA A 60 13.27 -14.34 -9.76
CA ALA A 60 12.77 -15.67 -10.12
C ALA A 60 12.14 -15.71 -11.53
N ASN A 61 11.60 -14.58 -12.00
CA ASN A 61 11.08 -14.39 -13.35
C ASN A 61 12.16 -13.93 -14.36
N ASN A 62 13.38 -14.47 -14.27
CA ASN A 62 14.50 -14.12 -15.16
C ASN A 62 14.81 -12.62 -15.23
N ASN A 63 14.67 -11.92 -14.10
CA ASN A 63 14.80 -10.46 -13.95
C ASN A 63 13.77 -9.62 -14.74
N VAL A 64 12.70 -10.23 -15.25
CA VAL A 64 11.61 -9.54 -15.94
C VAL A 64 10.55 -9.10 -14.92
N PRO A 65 10.18 -7.80 -14.86
CA PRO A 65 9.11 -7.33 -13.99
C PRO A 65 7.78 -8.06 -14.25
N LEU A 66 7.00 -8.30 -13.20
CA LEU A 66 5.66 -8.85 -13.36
C LEU A 66 4.73 -7.84 -14.04
N PRO A 67 3.75 -8.27 -14.86
CA PRO A 67 2.88 -7.34 -15.61
C PRO A 67 2.18 -6.29 -14.74
N LEU A 68 1.77 -6.65 -13.51
CA LEU A 68 1.11 -5.73 -12.58
C LEU A 68 2.08 -4.80 -11.82
N GLN A 69 3.37 -5.13 -11.76
CA GLN A 69 4.35 -4.43 -10.93
C GLN A 69 4.49 -2.92 -11.27
N PRO A 70 4.48 -2.49 -12.55
CA PRO A 70 4.48 -1.06 -12.87
C PRO A 70 3.22 -0.31 -12.40
N LYS A 71 2.04 -0.95 -12.44
CA LYS A 71 0.80 -0.34 -11.97
C LYS A 71 0.81 -0.19 -10.45
N LEU A 72 1.17 -1.26 -9.72
CA LEU A 72 1.23 -1.22 -8.26
C LEU A 72 2.27 -0.19 -7.77
N ARG A 73 3.40 -0.03 -8.47
CA ARG A 73 4.37 1.05 -8.21
C ARG A 73 3.77 2.45 -8.30
N LEU A 74 2.89 2.68 -9.27
CA LEU A 74 2.20 3.96 -9.41
C LEU A 74 1.19 4.14 -8.26
N ASP A 75 0.48 3.08 -7.88
CA ASP A 75 -0.47 3.09 -6.75
C ASP A 75 0.24 3.38 -5.43
N HIS A 76 1.37 2.71 -5.18
CA HIS A 76 2.26 2.98 -4.04
C HIS A 76 2.71 4.44 -4.00
N GLY A 77 3.06 5.01 -5.16
CA GLY A 77 3.42 6.42 -5.27
C GLY A 77 2.26 7.36 -4.93
N ALA A 78 1.05 7.04 -5.37
CA ALA A 78 -0.17 7.79 -5.07
C ALA A 78 -0.52 7.72 -3.56
N LEU A 79 -0.55 6.52 -2.98
CA LEU A 79 -0.80 6.29 -1.55
C LEU A 79 0.24 7.00 -0.69
N THR A 80 1.54 6.85 -1.01
CA THR A 80 2.63 7.52 -0.30
C THR A 80 2.48 9.05 -0.34
N ALA A 81 2.06 9.61 -1.47
CA ALA A 81 1.84 11.05 -1.58
C ALA A 81 0.67 11.53 -0.70
N LEU A 82 -0.41 10.73 -0.58
CA LEU A 82 -1.53 11.03 0.33
C LEU A 82 -1.11 10.94 1.82
N MET A 83 -0.12 10.12 2.16
CA MET A 83 0.42 10.07 3.53
C MET A 83 1.12 11.37 3.95
N VAL A 84 1.45 12.27 3.02
CA VAL A 84 2.13 13.55 3.30
C VAL A 84 1.14 14.64 3.72
N VAL A 85 -0.10 14.60 3.24
CA VAL A 85 -1.09 15.67 3.45
C VAL A 85 -2.00 15.37 4.67
N PRO A 86 -2.67 16.37 5.25
CA PRO A 86 -3.62 16.15 6.33
C PRO A 86 -4.78 15.22 5.90
N PRO A 87 -5.32 14.39 6.81
CA PRO A 87 -6.45 13.50 6.53
C PRO A 87 -7.78 14.26 6.52
N THR A 88 -8.01 15.06 5.48
CA THR A 88 -9.34 15.65 5.26
C THR A 88 -10.35 14.57 4.86
N PRO A 89 -11.67 14.79 5.00
CA PRO A 89 -12.68 13.84 4.55
C PRO A 89 -12.49 13.38 3.09
N ASP A 90 -12.14 14.31 2.19
CA ASP A 90 -11.85 14.01 0.78
C ASP A 90 -10.63 13.10 0.63
N VAL A 91 -9.54 13.40 1.34
CA VAL A 91 -8.31 12.59 1.34
C VAL A 91 -8.61 11.18 1.85
N ILE A 92 -9.37 11.04 2.94
CA ILE A 92 -9.77 9.76 3.50
C ILE A 92 -10.57 8.93 2.49
N LYS A 93 -11.56 9.54 1.85
CA LYS A 93 -12.37 8.88 0.82
C LYS A 93 -11.53 8.39 -0.35
N VAL A 94 -10.55 9.19 -0.78
CA VAL A 94 -9.64 8.87 -1.87
C VAL A 94 -8.66 7.75 -1.48
N ILE A 95 -8.09 7.78 -0.26
CA ILE A 95 -7.24 6.70 0.27
C ILE A 95 -8.01 5.37 0.23
N ARG A 96 -9.24 5.36 0.77
CA ARG A 96 -10.09 4.16 0.81
C ARG A 96 -10.30 3.58 -0.59
N HIS A 97 -10.69 4.44 -1.55
CA HIS A 97 -10.91 4.01 -2.93
C HIS A 97 -9.66 3.39 -3.57
N ILE A 98 -8.48 3.99 -3.34
CA ILE A 98 -7.24 3.49 -3.92
C ILE A 98 -6.84 2.16 -3.28
N MET A 99 -6.92 2.04 -1.94
CA MET A 99 -6.67 0.78 -1.23
C MET A 99 -7.57 -0.35 -1.75
N GLU A 100 -8.89 -0.13 -1.83
CA GLU A 100 -9.83 -1.15 -2.33
C GLU A 100 -9.47 -1.65 -3.75
N LYS A 101 -9.03 -0.75 -4.63
CA LYS A 101 -8.61 -1.12 -5.99
C LYS A 101 -7.24 -1.78 -6.04
N HIS A 102 -6.35 -1.38 -5.16
CA HIS A 102 -5.00 -1.89 -5.04
C HIS A 102 -5.00 -3.32 -4.49
N ASP A 103 -5.64 -3.53 -3.34
CA ASP A 103 -5.81 -4.84 -2.69
C ASP A 103 -6.43 -5.86 -3.65
N LEU A 104 -7.42 -5.44 -4.47
CA LEU A 104 -8.02 -6.34 -5.47
C LEU A 104 -7.00 -6.88 -6.48
N LEU A 105 -6.11 -6.03 -7.00
CA LEU A 105 -5.09 -6.45 -7.98
C LEU A 105 -4.05 -7.41 -7.37
N GLU A 106 -3.88 -7.34 -6.06
CA GLU A 106 -2.90 -8.14 -5.35
C GLU A 106 -3.47 -9.48 -4.88
N GLU A 107 -4.70 -9.45 -4.38
CA GLU A 107 -5.37 -10.56 -3.72
C GLU A 107 -6.24 -11.43 -4.64
N GLU A 108 -6.72 -10.90 -5.77
CA GLU A 108 -7.58 -11.71 -6.65
C GLU A 108 -6.85 -12.98 -7.13
N PRO A 109 -7.56 -14.09 -7.43
CA PRO A 109 -6.92 -15.29 -7.95
C PRO A 109 -6.09 -14.99 -9.21
N GLY A 110 -4.79 -15.30 -9.17
CA GLY A 110 -3.85 -14.94 -10.24
C GLY A 110 -3.33 -13.49 -10.19
N GLY A 111 -3.71 -12.73 -9.16
CA GLY A 111 -3.18 -11.42 -8.81
C GLY A 111 -1.74 -11.48 -8.31
N MET A 112 -1.22 -10.35 -7.85
CA MET A 112 0.20 -10.20 -7.52
C MET A 112 0.71 -11.24 -6.52
N TYR A 113 -0.03 -11.49 -5.43
CA TYR A 113 0.43 -12.42 -4.40
C TYR A 113 0.44 -13.87 -4.86
N ASP A 114 -0.54 -14.29 -5.66
CA ASP A 114 -0.56 -15.63 -6.25
C ASP A 114 0.62 -15.88 -7.17
N VAL A 115 0.99 -14.87 -7.98
CA VAL A 115 2.13 -14.97 -8.90
C VAL A 115 3.45 -14.97 -8.14
N CYS A 116 3.61 -14.08 -7.16
CA CYS A 116 4.80 -14.02 -6.31
C CYS A 116 5.00 -15.33 -5.54
N GLU A 117 3.97 -15.83 -4.85
CA GLU A 117 4.00 -17.09 -4.10
C GLU A 117 4.53 -18.25 -4.95
N LYS A 118 4.02 -18.38 -6.18
CA LYS A 118 4.46 -19.44 -7.10
C LYS A 118 5.91 -19.26 -7.55
N LEU A 119 6.33 -18.05 -7.88
CA LEU A 119 7.69 -17.78 -8.36
C LEU A 119 8.74 -17.94 -7.26
N THR A 120 8.39 -17.62 -6.02
CA THR A 120 9.30 -17.64 -4.88
C THR A 120 9.13 -18.87 -3.98
N GLU A 121 8.46 -19.94 -4.45
CA GLU A 121 8.17 -21.15 -3.66
C GLU A 121 9.44 -21.70 -2.99
N ALA A 122 10.57 -21.71 -3.72
CA ALA A 122 11.85 -22.24 -3.23
C ALA A 122 12.52 -21.39 -2.12
N GLU A 123 12.14 -20.11 -1.97
CA GLU A 123 12.74 -19.17 -1.01
C GLU A 123 11.72 -18.55 -0.03
N THR A 124 10.48 -19.04 -0.06
CA THR A 124 9.34 -18.48 0.69
C THR A 124 9.61 -18.29 2.17
N GLN A 125 10.22 -19.29 2.83
CA GLN A 125 10.53 -19.19 4.25
C GLN A 125 11.55 -18.08 4.57
N ASN A 126 12.56 -17.92 3.72
CA ASN A 126 13.55 -16.87 3.89
C ASN A 126 12.94 -15.48 3.64
N LEU A 127 12.03 -15.35 2.67
CA LEU A 127 11.30 -14.10 2.46
C LEU A 127 10.44 -13.75 3.68
N LEU A 128 9.71 -14.70 4.25
CA LEU A 128 8.91 -14.46 5.46
C LEU A 128 9.75 -13.95 6.63
N GLU A 129 10.95 -14.52 6.84
CA GLU A 129 11.89 -14.04 7.85
C GLU A 129 12.33 -12.60 7.59
N GLN A 130 12.65 -12.23 6.34
CA GLN A 130 13.00 -10.86 5.98
C GLN A 130 11.82 -9.89 6.18
N LEU A 131 10.62 -10.30 5.76
CA LEU A 131 9.39 -9.52 5.87
C LEU A 131 9.05 -9.22 7.34
N GLN A 132 9.09 -10.24 8.21
CA GLN A 132 8.86 -10.10 9.64
C GLN A 132 9.85 -9.13 10.31
N ASN A 133 11.11 -9.12 9.85
CA ASN A 133 12.15 -8.23 10.36
C ASN A 133 12.16 -6.83 9.70
N THR A 134 11.22 -6.53 8.82
CA THR A 134 11.15 -5.21 8.17
C THR A 134 10.83 -4.13 9.20
N THR A 135 11.71 -3.14 9.30
CA THR A 135 11.54 -1.99 10.21
C THR A 135 10.49 -1.01 9.70
N GLU A 136 9.87 -0.30 10.64
CA GLU A 136 8.92 0.79 10.34
C GLU A 136 9.56 1.89 9.47
N VAL A 137 8.70 2.60 8.75
CA VAL A 137 9.08 3.77 7.97
C VAL A 137 8.73 5.03 8.76
N PRO A 138 9.72 5.86 9.13
CA PRO A 138 9.44 7.09 9.86
C PRO A 138 8.66 8.07 8.97
N VAL A 139 7.69 8.76 9.58
CA VAL A 139 6.89 9.78 8.89
C VAL A 139 7.13 11.15 9.48
N HIS A 140 7.11 12.17 8.62
CA HIS A 140 7.09 13.56 9.04
C HIS A 140 5.65 14.00 9.40
N PRO A 141 5.50 15.11 10.15
CA PRO A 141 4.22 15.79 10.28
C PRO A 141 3.61 16.12 8.91
N HIS A 142 2.28 16.22 8.87
CA HIS A 142 1.58 16.55 7.62
C HIS A 142 2.01 17.91 7.06
N ASN A 143 2.23 17.95 5.75
CA ASN A 143 2.47 19.19 5.03
C ASN A 143 1.13 19.87 4.71
N LYS A 144 0.91 21.05 5.31
CA LYS A 144 -0.34 21.82 5.18
C LYS A 144 -0.35 22.79 3.99
N ALA A 145 0.75 22.89 3.24
CA ALA A 145 0.81 23.81 2.11
C ALA A 145 0.00 23.28 0.91
N ASP A 146 -0.70 24.16 0.20
CA ASP A 146 -1.58 23.79 -0.92
C ASP A 146 -0.85 22.99 -2.02
N PHE A 147 0.43 23.30 -2.26
CA PHE A 147 1.23 22.57 -3.25
C PHE A 147 1.43 21.09 -2.89
N ALA A 148 1.33 20.71 -1.61
CA ALA A 148 1.46 19.32 -1.17
C ALA A 148 0.26 18.49 -1.64
N LEU A 149 -0.96 19.04 -1.53
CA LEU A 149 -2.15 18.40 -2.08
C LEU A 149 -2.08 18.32 -3.60
N GLN A 150 -1.63 19.38 -4.28
CA GLN A 150 -1.47 19.34 -5.73
C GLN A 150 -0.44 18.29 -6.18
N ALA A 151 0.67 18.13 -5.43
CA ALA A 151 1.65 17.09 -5.70
C ALA A 151 1.06 15.68 -5.54
N ALA A 152 0.20 15.47 -4.52
CA ALA A 152 -0.53 14.22 -4.35
C ALA A 152 -1.50 13.97 -5.53
N LYS A 153 -2.32 14.95 -5.91
CA LYS A 153 -3.22 14.84 -7.08
C LYS A 153 -2.46 14.46 -8.36
N ASN A 154 -1.28 15.04 -8.58
CA ASN A 154 -0.43 14.70 -9.72
C ASN A 154 0.08 13.25 -9.67
N ALA A 155 0.37 12.72 -8.47
CA ALA A 155 0.75 11.32 -8.30
C ALA A 155 -0.43 10.38 -8.58
N LEU A 156 -1.62 10.72 -8.10
CA LEU A 156 -2.86 9.99 -8.37
C LEU A 156 -3.16 9.93 -9.87
N SER A 157 -3.06 11.07 -10.57
CA SER A 157 -3.28 11.14 -12.01
C SER A 157 -2.34 10.20 -12.79
N ARG A 158 -1.06 10.11 -12.41
CA ARG A 158 -0.12 9.15 -13.01
C ARG A 158 -0.51 7.69 -12.76
N ALA A 159 -1.13 7.40 -11.61
CA ALA A 159 -1.64 6.09 -11.26
C ALA A 159 -3.02 5.78 -11.88
N GLY A 160 -3.62 6.75 -12.58
CA GLY A 160 -4.94 6.61 -13.21
C GLY A 160 -6.12 6.94 -12.28
N PHE A 161 -5.87 7.60 -11.14
CA PHE A 161 -6.90 8.07 -10.23
C PHE A 161 -7.14 9.57 -10.37
N ASP A 162 -8.40 9.99 -10.36
CA ASP A 162 -8.80 11.40 -10.33
C ASP A 162 -9.32 11.74 -8.93
N PHE A 163 -8.55 12.54 -8.19
CA PHE A 163 -8.89 12.96 -6.83
C PHE A 163 -10.26 13.64 -6.76
N ASP A 164 -10.52 14.59 -7.66
CA ASP A 164 -11.72 15.43 -7.60
C ASP A 164 -12.96 14.65 -8.05
N LEU A 165 -12.79 13.62 -8.88
CA LEU A 165 -13.87 12.70 -9.22
C LEU A 165 -14.21 11.75 -8.06
N ILE A 166 -13.20 11.20 -7.38
CA ILE A 166 -13.39 10.24 -6.27
C ILE A 166 -13.91 10.96 -5.01
N ALA A 167 -13.47 12.19 -4.77
CA ALA A 167 -13.86 12.96 -3.58
C ALA A 167 -15.36 13.35 -3.60
N LYS A 168 -15.96 13.58 -4.78
CA LYS A 168 -17.40 13.88 -4.95
C LYS A 168 -18.30 12.81 -4.37
#